data_AF-A0A7X8QTD4-F1
#
_entry.id   AF-A0A7X8QTD4-F1
#
_cell.length_a   1.000
_cell.length_b   1.000
_cell.length_c   1.000
_cell.angle_alpha   90.00
_cell.angle_beta   90.00
_cell.angle_gamma   90.00
#
_symmetry.space_group_name_H-M   'P 1'
#
loop_
_entity.id
_entity.type
_entity.pdbx_description
1 polymer ?
#
loop_
_entity_poly.entity_id
_entity_poly.type
_entity_poly.pdbx_seq_one_letter_code
_entity_poly.pdbx_strand_id
1 'polypeptide(L)'
;MMIGKKSCSNACVAIVRQRVVRGWSCGTALWWLMIVLVVVWRGMADDEDGILKALPAAPITAHDGALVVSARADMAELRFPVMTFAATVRGELNTALGVTCASRHRPVNIILGYPDGGSGALLSRLRDAAGVVREQVAVPDPDKVDLDELRFALVRAFLRSWLADVVKDEEHGLRGEPPHWVAMGLSRRQAREQRLYDFDDTHRVWSRGKLPLLRELLGRDSAVTEHPYVAGVLIGFLADSLPRHGLSKVVALAVAEEGWRPEALLAMLVTDGDPLVAELLWDRYMISGVRTVFIPGATTLGMLQRFCNQLPAFPLEPGAPMRRNWCGYRPEELLRLDNQPWVSHMASQKVAQLEAAAIGRDATMRRVVQDYALFFRAIAVPAVRPQAAGLLQTAETTLRWAVRQAISEKMLTVPLE
;
A
#
# COMPACT_ATOMS: atom_id res chain seq x y z
N MET A 1 52.83 -16.15 34.60
CA MET A 1 51.80 -15.17 34.23
C MET A 1 50.75 -15.88 33.36
N MET A 2 49.82 -16.60 34.00
CA MET A 2 48.70 -17.30 33.36
C MET A 2 47.55 -17.29 34.38
N ILE A 3 46.75 -16.23 34.36
CA ILE A 3 45.50 -16.12 35.12
C ILE A 3 44.52 -15.41 34.19
N GLY A 4 43.33 -15.98 33.97
CA GLY A 4 42.19 -15.17 33.54
C GLY A 4 41.19 -15.76 32.54
N LYS A 5 41.57 -16.62 31.59
CA LYS A 5 40.59 -17.07 30.55
C LYS A 5 39.43 -17.93 31.07
N LYS A 6 39.57 -18.58 32.23
CA LYS A 6 38.52 -19.42 32.84
C LYS A 6 37.49 -18.64 33.68
N SER A 7 37.78 -17.39 34.07
CA SER A 7 36.92 -16.65 35.01
C SER A 7 35.70 -16.00 34.31
N CYS A 8 35.89 -15.37 33.14
CA CYS A 8 34.79 -14.77 32.39
C CYS A 8 33.80 -15.78 31.81
N SER A 9 34.26 -16.97 31.42
CA SER A 9 33.37 -18.06 30.95
C SER A 9 32.42 -18.53 32.06
N ASN A 10 32.92 -18.65 33.29
CA ASN A 10 32.11 -19.05 34.43
C ASN A 10 31.11 -17.96 34.87
N ALA A 11 31.47 -16.67 34.74
CA ALA A 11 30.57 -15.56 35.02
C ALA A 11 29.41 -15.49 34.01
N CYS A 12 29.69 -15.64 32.71
CA CYS A 12 28.66 -15.72 31.66
C CYS A 12 27.72 -16.92 31.85
N VAL A 13 28.27 -18.09 32.19
CA VAL A 13 27.48 -19.29 32.47
C VAL A 13 26.61 -19.14 33.72
N ALA A 14 27.11 -18.45 34.76
CA ALA A 14 26.36 -18.19 35.99
C ALA A 14 25.18 -17.23 35.79
N ILE A 15 25.36 -16.17 34.99
CA ILE A 15 24.30 -15.20 34.67
C ILE A 15 23.21 -15.84 33.79
N VAL A 16 23.60 -16.70 32.85
CA VAL A 16 22.67 -17.50 32.03
C VAL A 16 21.90 -18.49 32.91
N ARG A 17 22.56 -19.17 33.86
CA ARG A 17 21.90 -20.08 34.80
C ARG A 17 20.89 -19.36 35.71
N GLN A 18 21.21 -18.17 36.22
CA GLN A 18 20.29 -17.43 37.08
C GLN A 18 19.05 -16.90 36.36
N ARG A 19 19.12 -16.62 35.05
CA ARG A 19 17.97 -16.13 34.26
C ARG A 19 17.12 -17.23 33.62
N VAL A 20 17.68 -18.40 33.30
CA VAL A 20 16.93 -19.58 32.83
C VAL A 20 15.94 -20.10 33.88
N VAL A 21 16.22 -19.88 35.17
CA VAL A 21 15.33 -20.29 36.30
C VAL A 21 14.02 -19.47 36.35
N ARG A 22 13.88 -18.36 35.59
CA ARG A 22 12.66 -17.53 35.54
C ARG A 22 11.78 -17.76 34.30
N GLY A 23 11.64 -19.01 33.85
CA GLY A 23 10.51 -19.42 32.99
C GLY A 23 10.70 -19.18 31.49
N TRP A 24 11.91 -19.38 30.95
CA TRP A 24 12.15 -19.38 29.51
C TRP A 24 12.11 -20.81 28.94
N SER A 25 11.48 -21.02 27.79
CA SER A 25 11.53 -22.29 27.08
C SER A 25 12.94 -22.50 26.47
N CYS A 26 13.46 -23.74 26.52
CA CYS A 26 14.84 -24.09 26.11
C CYS A 26 15.26 -23.52 24.74
N GLY A 27 14.34 -23.37 23.79
CA GLY A 27 14.64 -22.83 22.45
C GLY A 27 15.01 -21.33 22.45
N THR A 28 14.43 -20.53 23.34
CA THR A 28 14.73 -19.09 23.44
C THR A 28 16.08 -18.81 24.10
N ALA A 29 16.50 -19.67 25.04
CA ALA A 29 17.77 -19.57 25.75
C ALA A 29 18.99 -19.92 24.87
N LEU A 30 18.85 -20.93 23.99
CA LEU A 30 19.89 -21.31 23.02
C LEU A 30 20.09 -20.26 21.93
N TRP A 31 19.01 -19.60 21.51
CA TRP A 31 19.06 -18.52 20.53
C TRP A 31 19.70 -17.25 21.11
N TRP A 32 19.47 -16.99 22.40
CA TRP A 32 20.16 -15.97 23.18
C TRP A 32 21.67 -16.16 23.21
N LEU A 33 22.13 -17.39 23.40
CA LEU A 33 23.55 -17.72 23.36
C LEU A 33 24.18 -17.41 22.00
N MET A 34 23.45 -17.61 20.90
CA MET A 34 23.94 -17.30 19.55
C MET A 34 24.05 -15.81 19.27
N ILE A 35 23.07 -15.00 19.69
CA ILE A 35 23.17 -13.53 19.56
C ILE A 35 24.33 -13.00 20.41
N VAL A 36 24.46 -13.48 21.65
CA VAL A 36 25.57 -13.11 22.54
C VAL A 36 26.90 -13.53 21.92
N LEU A 37 27.01 -14.72 21.32
CA LEU A 37 28.24 -15.18 20.66
C LEU A 37 28.60 -14.34 19.43
N VAL A 38 27.63 -13.97 18.58
CA VAL A 38 27.87 -13.16 17.38
C VAL A 38 28.24 -11.71 17.74
N VAL A 39 27.62 -11.15 18.79
CA VAL A 39 27.93 -9.80 19.30
C VAL A 39 29.29 -9.76 19.99
N VAL A 40 29.60 -10.75 20.84
CA VAL A 40 30.90 -10.85 21.55
C VAL A 40 32.06 -11.09 20.58
N TRP A 41 31.85 -11.79 19.46
CA TRP A 41 32.90 -11.97 18.45
C TRP A 41 33.22 -10.69 17.67
N ARG A 42 32.27 -9.75 17.56
CA ARG A 42 32.46 -8.47 16.86
C ARG A 42 32.97 -7.34 17.76
N GLY A 43 32.73 -7.43 19.08
CA GLY A 43 33.09 -6.41 20.07
C GLY A 43 34.40 -6.65 20.82
N MET A 44 35.31 -7.52 20.35
CA MET A 44 36.58 -7.80 21.04
C MET A 44 37.66 -6.70 20.93
N ALA A 45 37.26 -5.46 20.63
CA ALA A 45 38.11 -4.28 20.73
C ALA A 45 37.38 -3.19 21.54
N ASP A 46 37.86 -3.01 22.77
CA ASP A 46 37.65 -1.89 23.69
C ASP A 46 36.36 -1.78 24.54
N ASP A 47 36.65 -1.55 25.83
CA ASP A 47 35.84 -1.02 26.94
C ASP A 47 34.72 -1.89 27.57
N GLU A 48 34.86 -2.19 28.87
CA GLU A 48 33.90 -3.01 29.65
C GLU A 48 32.50 -2.36 29.74
N ASP A 49 32.43 -1.02 29.69
CA ASP A 49 31.16 -0.27 29.62
C ASP A 49 30.50 -0.34 28.23
N GLY A 50 31.28 -0.56 27.17
CA GLY A 50 30.79 -0.84 25.81
C GLY A 50 30.17 -2.24 25.69
N ILE A 51 30.72 -3.23 26.40
CA ILE A 51 30.24 -4.61 26.40
C ILE A 51 28.86 -4.75 27.07
N LEU A 52 28.60 -4.01 28.16
CA LEU A 52 27.29 -3.99 28.81
C LEU A 52 26.22 -3.25 27.98
N LYS A 53 26.60 -2.23 27.20
CA LYS A 53 25.72 -1.58 26.20
C LYS A 53 25.50 -2.43 24.94
N ALA A 54 26.42 -3.35 24.63
CA ALA A 54 26.32 -4.27 23.49
C ALA A 54 25.42 -5.48 23.77
N LEU A 55 25.15 -5.82 25.04
CA LEU A 55 24.25 -6.94 25.35
C LEU A 55 22.81 -6.61 24.91
N PRO A 56 22.17 -7.44 24.08
CA PRO A 56 20.80 -7.20 23.65
C PRO A 56 19.86 -7.10 24.85
N ALA A 57 18.79 -6.32 24.75
CA ALA A 57 17.74 -6.34 25.75
C ALA A 57 16.88 -7.62 25.62
N ALA A 58 16.34 -8.14 26.73
CA ALA A 58 15.50 -9.35 26.80
C ALA A 58 14.32 -9.32 25.79
N PRO A 59 14.33 -10.10 24.69
CA PRO A 59 13.37 -9.97 23.60
C PRO A 59 11.94 -10.11 24.12
N ILE A 60 11.04 -9.38 23.47
CA ILE A 60 9.61 -9.52 23.72
C ILE A 60 9.00 -10.41 22.63
N THR A 61 8.12 -11.30 23.03
CA THR A 61 7.44 -12.23 22.13
C THR A 61 5.96 -11.92 22.16
N ALA A 62 5.32 -11.85 20.99
CA ALA A 62 3.88 -11.70 20.91
C ALA A 62 3.17 -12.87 21.59
N HIS A 63 1.96 -12.64 22.12
CA HIS A 63 1.20 -13.67 22.84
C HIS A 63 0.96 -14.94 22.01
N ASP A 64 0.77 -14.79 20.69
CA ASP A 64 0.59 -15.92 19.78
C ASP A 64 1.88 -16.62 19.39
N GLY A 65 3.04 -16.11 19.80
CA GLY A 65 4.36 -16.68 19.54
C GLY A 65 4.90 -16.45 18.13
N ALA A 66 4.23 -15.65 17.30
CA ALA A 66 4.57 -15.50 15.88
C ALA A 66 5.39 -14.25 15.53
N LEU A 67 5.61 -13.36 16.49
CA LEU A 67 6.57 -12.25 16.40
C LEU A 67 7.49 -12.26 17.60
N VAL A 68 8.77 -11.95 17.35
CA VAL A 68 9.78 -11.73 18.38
C VAL A 68 10.49 -10.42 18.06
N VAL A 69 10.58 -9.50 19.03
CA VAL A 69 11.32 -8.23 18.87
C VAL A 69 12.50 -8.22 19.83
N SER A 70 13.69 -8.12 19.25
CA SER A 70 14.97 -7.97 19.95
C SER A 70 15.52 -6.57 19.70
N ALA A 71 16.27 -6.02 20.64
CA ALA A 71 16.88 -4.70 20.46
C ALA A 71 18.27 -4.65 21.11
N ARG A 72 19.12 -3.76 20.59
CA ARG A 72 20.30 -3.27 21.32
C ARG A 72 19.86 -2.60 22.63
N ALA A 73 20.73 -2.58 23.65
CA ALA A 73 20.37 -2.16 25.01
C ALA A 73 19.81 -0.72 25.07
N ASP A 74 20.39 0.17 24.28
CA ASP A 74 20.00 1.58 24.15
C ASP A 74 18.64 1.78 23.46
N MET A 75 18.17 0.80 22.70
CA MET A 75 16.89 0.82 21.96
C MET A 75 15.82 -0.07 22.61
N ALA A 76 16.02 -0.48 23.87
CA ALA A 76 15.15 -1.43 24.57
C ALA A 76 13.70 -0.94 24.73
N GLU A 77 13.49 0.37 24.83
CA GLU A 77 12.17 0.97 25.03
C GLU A 77 11.31 0.91 23.76
N LEU A 78 11.94 0.95 22.58
CA LEU A 78 11.27 0.95 21.27
C LEU A 78 10.70 -0.42 20.88
N ARG A 79 11.03 -1.49 21.60
CA ARG A 79 10.55 -2.85 21.30
C ARG A 79 9.02 -2.93 21.33
N PHE A 80 8.37 -2.36 22.35
CA PHE A 80 6.90 -2.41 22.47
C PHE A 80 6.19 -1.61 21.37
N PRO A 81 6.57 -0.34 21.09
CA PRO A 81 6.04 0.39 19.94
C PRO A 81 6.18 -0.38 18.62
N VAL A 82 7.37 -0.94 18.34
CA VAL A 82 7.60 -1.71 17.11
C VAL A 82 6.79 -3.00 17.07
N MET A 83 6.64 -3.71 18.21
CA MET A 83 5.77 -4.88 18.31
C MET A 83 4.31 -4.52 17.98
N THR A 84 3.80 -3.43 18.56
CA THR A 84 2.43 -2.96 18.28
C THR A 84 2.26 -2.59 16.81
N PHE A 85 3.21 -1.87 16.22
CA PHE A 85 3.19 -1.53 14.80
C PHE A 85 3.15 -2.78 13.93
N ALA A 86 4.07 -3.73 14.16
CA ALA A 86 4.13 -4.97 13.39
C ALA A 86 2.90 -5.86 13.57
N ALA A 87 2.31 -5.88 14.76
CA ALA A 87 1.05 -6.57 15.03
C ALA A 87 -0.12 -5.93 14.26
N THR A 88 -0.19 -4.60 14.17
CA THR A 88 -1.19 -3.88 13.36
C THR A 88 -1.03 -4.21 11.87
N VAL A 89 0.20 -4.12 11.35
CA VAL A 89 0.51 -4.46 9.94
C VAL A 89 0.07 -5.89 9.61
N ARG A 90 0.34 -6.84 10.51
CA ARG A 90 -0.09 -8.23 10.35
C ARG A 90 -1.60 -8.39 10.46
N GLY A 91 -2.25 -7.67 11.37
CA GLY A 91 -3.71 -7.68 11.53
C GLY A 91 -4.42 -7.24 10.25
N GLU A 92 -3.95 -6.15 9.65
CA GLU A 92 -4.48 -5.65 8.38
C GLU A 92 -4.21 -6.60 7.21
N LEU A 93 -3.01 -7.22 7.17
CA LEU A 93 -2.69 -8.27 6.20
C LEU A 93 -3.64 -9.46 6.34
N ASN A 94 -3.89 -9.92 7.57
CA ASN A 94 -4.82 -11.02 7.85
C ASN A 94 -6.24 -10.68 7.41
N THR A 95 -6.70 -9.44 7.63
CA THR A 95 -8.00 -8.98 7.14
C THR A 95 -8.06 -9.00 5.62
N ALA A 96 -7.02 -8.51 4.93
CA ALA A 96 -6.98 -8.48 3.47
C ALA A 96 -6.98 -9.88 2.84
N LEU A 97 -6.19 -10.81 3.37
CA LEU A 97 -6.10 -12.17 2.85
C LEU A 97 -7.23 -13.09 3.37
N GLY A 98 -7.87 -12.71 4.47
CA GLY A 98 -8.83 -13.54 5.19
C GLY A 98 -8.20 -14.78 5.84
N VAL A 99 -6.89 -14.79 6.09
CA VAL A 99 -6.17 -15.91 6.72
C VAL A 99 -5.25 -15.41 7.83
N THR A 100 -4.87 -16.29 8.75
CA THR A 100 -3.95 -15.94 9.83
C THR A 100 -2.51 -16.15 9.37
N CYS A 101 -1.78 -15.06 9.11
CA CYS A 101 -0.35 -15.07 8.79
C CYS A 101 0.49 -15.09 10.08
N ALA A 102 0.28 -16.12 10.92
CA ALA A 102 1.01 -16.28 12.18
C ALA A 102 1.53 -17.71 12.28
N SER A 103 2.85 -17.84 12.49
CA SER A 103 3.52 -19.13 12.69
C SER A 103 4.27 -19.13 14.02
N ARG A 104 3.93 -20.07 14.91
CA ARG A 104 4.75 -20.35 16.12
C ARG A 104 6.04 -21.09 15.78
N HIS A 105 6.04 -21.84 14.67
CA HIS A 105 7.19 -22.62 14.22
C HIS A 105 8.22 -21.73 13.53
N ARG A 106 7.74 -20.70 12.80
CA ARG A 106 8.57 -19.74 12.05
C ARG A 106 8.23 -18.29 12.41
N PRO A 107 8.49 -17.87 13.66
CA PRO A 107 8.21 -16.49 14.05
C PRO A 107 9.05 -15.51 13.23
N VAL A 108 8.44 -14.38 12.88
CA VAL A 108 9.15 -13.26 12.26
C VAL A 108 9.93 -12.54 13.37
N ASN A 109 11.25 -12.44 13.18
CA ASN A 109 12.13 -11.78 14.12
C ASN A 109 12.37 -10.33 13.69
N ILE A 110 12.17 -9.37 14.58
CA ILE A 110 12.51 -7.97 14.35
C ILE A 110 13.71 -7.63 15.24
N ILE A 111 14.75 -7.04 14.68
CA ILE A 111 15.95 -6.62 15.41
C ILE A 111 16.13 -5.11 15.30
N LEU A 112 16.20 -4.42 16.43
CA LEU A 112 16.41 -2.98 16.51
C LEU A 112 17.88 -2.64 16.82
N GLY A 113 18.43 -1.62 16.17
CA GLY A 113 19.78 -1.15 16.44
C GLY A 113 20.89 -1.91 15.70
N TYR A 114 20.54 -2.74 14.71
CA TYR A 114 21.51 -3.52 13.92
C TYR A 114 21.08 -3.65 12.46
N PRO A 115 22.03 -3.73 11.49
CA PRO A 115 23.43 -3.33 11.64
C PRO A 115 23.56 -1.84 11.96
N ASP A 116 24.67 -1.44 12.58
CA ASP A 116 24.91 -0.04 12.93
C ASP A 116 25.04 0.85 11.69
N GLY A 117 24.43 2.04 11.73
CA GLY A 117 24.63 3.08 10.71
C GLY A 117 23.72 3.03 9.47
N GLY A 118 22.64 2.24 9.49
CA GLY A 118 21.59 2.30 8.46
C GLY A 118 20.36 3.11 8.91
N SER A 119 19.51 3.50 7.95
CA SER A 119 18.18 4.07 8.22
C SER A 119 17.03 3.23 7.63
N GLY A 120 17.31 2.34 6.68
CA GLY A 120 16.30 1.50 6.01
C GLY A 120 16.00 0.19 6.74
N ALA A 121 14.85 -0.42 6.42
CA ALA A 121 14.44 -1.70 6.97
C ALA A 121 14.95 -2.86 6.10
N LEU A 122 15.74 -3.76 6.69
CA LEU A 122 16.41 -4.84 5.96
C LEU A 122 15.74 -6.19 6.22
N LEU A 123 15.20 -6.81 5.17
CA LEU A 123 14.66 -8.17 5.24
C LEU A 123 15.73 -9.21 4.92
N SER A 124 15.99 -10.13 5.85
CA SER A 124 16.94 -11.23 5.71
C SER A 124 16.32 -12.56 6.12
N ARG A 125 17.01 -13.65 5.77
CA ARG A 125 16.67 -15.01 6.21
C ARG A 125 17.76 -15.53 7.11
N LEU A 126 17.36 -16.13 8.22
CA LEU A 126 18.26 -16.80 9.15
C LEU A 126 17.89 -18.27 9.25
N ARG A 127 18.89 -19.14 9.14
CA ARG A 127 18.74 -20.54 9.50
C ARG A 127 19.10 -20.70 10.97
N ASP A 128 18.18 -21.22 11.76
CA ASP A 128 18.44 -21.49 13.18
C ASP A 128 19.26 -22.78 13.37
N ALA A 129 19.66 -23.04 14.62
CA ALA A 129 20.46 -24.22 14.97
C ALA A 129 19.72 -25.56 14.74
N ALA A 130 18.39 -25.54 14.63
CA ALA A 130 17.58 -26.70 14.27
C ALA A 130 17.42 -26.85 12.75
N GLY A 131 18.07 -25.99 11.96
CA GLY A 131 18.01 -26.00 10.50
C GLY A 131 16.79 -25.27 9.93
N VAL A 132 15.92 -24.68 10.75
CA VAL A 132 14.69 -24.02 10.30
C VAL A 132 15.02 -22.61 9.79
N VAL A 133 14.55 -22.29 8.58
CA VAL A 133 14.68 -20.96 7.99
C VAL A 133 13.59 -20.03 8.54
N ARG A 134 13.99 -18.90 9.12
CA ARG A 134 13.13 -17.86 9.68
C ARG A 134 13.38 -16.52 8.99
N GLU A 135 12.34 -15.71 8.90
CA GLU A 135 12.45 -14.35 8.37
C GLU A 135 12.87 -13.39 9.49
N GLN A 136 13.77 -12.46 9.16
CA GLN A 136 14.24 -11.42 10.04
C GLN A 136 14.13 -10.05 9.38
N VAL A 137 13.58 -9.09 10.10
CA VAL A 137 13.54 -7.67 9.71
C VAL A 137 14.44 -6.88 10.65
N ALA A 138 15.54 -6.37 10.12
CA ALA A 138 16.45 -5.51 10.85
C ALA A 138 16.04 -4.04 10.67
N VAL A 139 15.97 -3.30 11.77
CA VAL A 139 15.66 -1.86 11.84
C VAL A 139 16.82 -1.17 12.54
N PRO A 140 17.85 -0.74 11.78
CA PRO A 140 19.04 -0.08 12.29
C PRO A 140 18.76 1.13 13.17
N ASP A 141 17.92 2.05 12.71
CA ASP A 141 17.55 3.28 13.42
C ASP A 141 16.01 3.40 13.41
N PRO A 142 15.31 2.91 14.46
CA PRO A 142 13.85 2.93 14.49
C PRO A 142 13.24 4.33 14.54
N ASP A 143 14.01 5.36 14.93
CA ASP A 143 13.54 6.74 14.98
C ASP A 143 13.54 7.42 13.60
N LYS A 144 14.31 6.87 12.65
CA LYS A 144 14.44 7.41 11.28
C LYS A 144 13.95 6.49 10.19
N VAL A 145 13.52 5.28 10.54
CA VAL A 145 13.05 4.31 9.54
C VAL A 145 11.81 4.83 8.83
N ASP A 146 11.82 4.72 7.50
CA ASP A 146 10.62 4.95 6.71
C ASP A 146 9.57 3.88 7.08
N LEU A 147 8.40 4.32 7.55
CA LEU A 147 7.34 3.43 8.01
C LEU A 147 6.72 2.62 6.87
N ASP A 148 6.73 3.13 5.65
CA ASP A 148 6.26 2.42 4.45
C ASP A 148 7.24 1.33 4.05
N GLU A 149 8.55 1.61 4.11
CA GLU A 149 9.61 0.62 3.90
C GLU A 149 9.54 -0.50 4.95
N LEU A 150 9.41 -0.14 6.23
CA LEU A 150 9.26 -1.11 7.32
C LEU A 150 7.99 -1.95 7.13
N ARG A 151 6.86 -1.32 6.79
CA ARG A 151 5.61 -2.03 6.51
C ARG A 151 5.76 -3.02 5.37
N PHE A 152 6.42 -2.61 4.28
CA PHE A 152 6.68 -3.48 3.15
C PHE A 152 7.56 -4.69 3.54
N ALA A 153 8.65 -4.46 4.28
CA ALA A 153 9.51 -5.54 4.77
C ALA A 153 8.74 -6.53 5.67
N LEU A 154 7.90 -6.02 6.57
CA LEU A 154 7.06 -6.82 7.45
C LEU A 154 6.01 -7.64 6.68
N VAL A 155 5.30 -7.03 5.72
CA VAL A 155 4.33 -7.74 4.87
C VAL A 155 5.04 -8.90 4.15
N ARG A 156 6.21 -8.67 3.55
CA ARG A 156 6.98 -9.73 2.92
C ARG A 156 7.38 -10.83 3.89
N ALA A 157 7.87 -10.49 5.08
CA ALA A 157 8.25 -11.46 6.10
C ALA A 157 7.06 -12.33 6.54
N PHE A 158 5.88 -11.73 6.76
CA PHE A 158 4.67 -12.46 7.15
C PHE A 158 4.15 -13.36 6.04
N LEU A 159 4.13 -12.88 4.78
CA LEU A 159 3.72 -13.68 3.64
C LEU A 159 4.63 -14.90 3.46
N ARG A 160 5.95 -14.70 3.56
CA ARG A 160 6.92 -15.79 3.47
C ARG A 160 6.76 -16.79 4.61
N SER A 161 6.70 -16.32 5.85
CA SER A 161 6.47 -17.19 7.02
C SER A 161 5.20 -18.03 6.85
N TRP A 162 4.08 -17.39 6.46
CA TRP A 162 2.81 -18.08 6.21
C TRP A 162 2.88 -19.10 5.06
N LEU A 163 3.42 -18.72 3.90
CA LEU A 163 3.55 -19.62 2.77
C LEU A 163 4.44 -20.83 3.09
N ALA A 164 5.45 -20.65 3.93
CA ALA A 164 6.35 -21.74 4.30
C ALA A 164 5.62 -22.78 5.16
N ASP A 165 4.68 -22.35 6.00
CA ASP A 165 3.78 -23.23 6.73
C ASP A 165 2.76 -23.93 5.81
N VAL A 166 2.28 -23.24 4.77
CA VAL A 166 1.37 -23.84 3.77
C VAL A 166 2.03 -24.99 3.02
N VAL A 167 3.29 -24.81 2.59
CA VAL A 167 4.04 -25.84 1.85
C VAL A 167 4.53 -26.97 2.76
N LYS A 168 4.60 -26.74 4.09
CA LYS A 168 5.15 -27.69 5.08
C LYS A 168 6.59 -28.15 4.77
N ASP A 169 7.38 -27.30 4.10
CA ASP A 169 8.78 -27.58 3.77
C ASP A 169 9.69 -26.85 4.76
N GLU A 170 10.16 -27.58 5.77
CA GLU A 170 10.98 -27.06 6.88
C GLU A 170 12.45 -26.90 6.51
N GLU A 171 12.95 -27.67 5.54
CA GLU A 171 14.37 -27.88 5.32
C GLU A 171 14.93 -27.04 4.16
N HIS A 172 14.17 -26.93 3.06
CA HIS A 172 14.61 -26.25 1.83
C HIS A 172 14.16 -24.78 1.74
N GLY A 173 13.22 -24.37 2.60
CA GLY A 173 12.60 -23.04 2.54
C GLY A 173 11.51 -22.96 1.46
N LEU A 174 11.03 -21.74 1.20
CA LEU A 174 9.98 -21.50 0.19
C LEU A 174 10.47 -21.81 -1.22
N ARG A 175 9.76 -22.69 -1.93
CA ARG A 175 10.02 -23.03 -3.35
C ARG A 175 9.84 -21.83 -4.29
N GLY A 176 9.02 -20.86 -3.90
CA GLY A 176 8.77 -19.66 -4.68
C GLY A 176 8.29 -18.52 -3.80
N GLU A 177 8.40 -17.30 -4.31
CA GLU A 177 7.95 -16.09 -3.63
C GLU A 177 6.89 -15.36 -4.46
N PRO A 178 5.93 -14.70 -3.79
CA PRO A 178 5.02 -13.78 -4.47
C PRO A 178 5.82 -12.72 -5.22
N PRO A 179 5.38 -12.30 -6.41
CA PRO A 179 5.97 -11.17 -7.11
C PRO A 179 6.07 -9.94 -6.21
N HIS A 180 7.10 -9.13 -6.44
CA HIS A 180 7.36 -7.92 -5.66
C HIS A 180 6.12 -7.02 -5.58
N TRP A 181 5.41 -6.85 -6.70
CA TRP A 181 4.22 -6.00 -6.76
C TRP A 181 3.08 -6.49 -5.86
N VAL A 182 2.97 -7.80 -5.58
CA VAL A 182 1.90 -8.32 -4.70
C VAL A 182 2.14 -7.87 -3.28
N ALA A 183 3.36 -8.05 -2.76
CA ALA A 183 3.71 -7.61 -1.42
C ALA A 183 3.65 -6.08 -1.31
N MET A 184 4.07 -5.37 -2.35
CA MET A 184 4.03 -3.91 -2.42
C MET A 184 2.59 -3.39 -2.43
N GLY A 185 1.72 -3.99 -3.22
CA GLY A 185 0.31 -3.61 -3.26
C GLY A 185 -0.40 -3.89 -1.94
N LEU A 186 -0.10 -5.03 -1.30
CA LEU A 186 -0.64 -5.36 0.03
C LEU A 186 -0.15 -4.38 1.10
N SER A 187 1.12 -3.96 1.08
CA SER A 187 1.62 -2.98 2.04
C SER A 187 1.04 -1.59 1.81
N ARG A 188 0.96 -1.12 0.56
CA ARG A 188 0.40 0.20 0.22
C ARG A 188 -1.09 0.30 0.51
N ARG A 189 -1.83 -0.81 0.35
CA ARG A 189 -3.28 -0.85 0.63
C ARG A 189 -3.60 -0.61 2.11
N GLN A 190 -2.67 -0.82 3.03
CA GLN A 190 -2.90 -0.64 4.47
C GLN A 190 -3.29 0.80 4.83
N ALA A 191 -2.61 1.79 4.25
CA ALA A 191 -2.89 3.21 4.51
C ALA A 191 -4.02 3.77 3.62
N ARG A 192 -5.07 4.32 4.24
CA ARG A 192 -6.23 4.92 3.53
C ARG A 192 -5.84 6.08 2.61
N GLU A 193 -4.94 6.94 3.08
CA GLU A 193 -4.41 8.08 2.32
C GLU A 193 -3.62 7.60 1.12
N GLN A 194 -2.76 6.61 1.33
CA GLN A 194 -1.98 6.04 0.24
C GLN A 194 -2.86 5.41 -0.83
N ARG A 195 -3.94 4.70 -0.45
CA ARG A 195 -4.92 4.16 -1.41
C ARG A 195 -5.54 5.25 -2.29
N LEU A 196 -5.81 6.42 -1.72
CA LEU A 196 -6.39 7.54 -2.45
C LEU A 196 -5.41 8.09 -3.48
N TYR A 197 -4.17 8.37 -3.08
CA TYR A 197 -3.13 8.86 -3.98
C TYR A 197 -2.75 7.81 -5.04
N ASP A 198 -2.67 6.54 -4.66
CA ASP A 198 -2.39 5.44 -5.57
C ASP A 198 -3.46 5.34 -6.67
N PHE A 199 -4.73 5.50 -6.29
CA PHE A 199 -5.82 5.53 -7.26
C PHE A 199 -5.72 6.72 -8.20
N ASP A 200 -5.43 7.92 -7.68
CA ASP A 200 -5.28 9.13 -8.50
C ASP A 200 -4.18 9.00 -9.55
N ASP A 201 -3.01 8.51 -9.15
CA ASP A 201 -1.86 8.36 -10.05
C ASP A 201 -2.06 7.20 -11.04
N THR A 202 -2.62 6.07 -10.60
CA THR A 202 -2.97 4.95 -11.48
C THR A 202 -4.00 5.38 -12.52
N HIS A 203 -5.09 6.02 -12.11
CA HIS A 203 -6.13 6.50 -13.02
C HIS A 203 -5.57 7.51 -14.02
N ARG A 204 -4.65 8.39 -13.61
CA ARG A 204 -4.02 9.37 -14.52
C ARG A 204 -3.22 8.68 -15.63
N VAL A 205 -2.49 7.60 -15.34
CA VAL A 205 -1.72 6.86 -16.36
C VAL A 205 -2.66 6.01 -17.23
N TRP A 206 -3.61 5.31 -16.61
CA TRP A 206 -4.63 4.51 -17.29
C TRP A 206 -5.47 5.34 -18.28
N SER A 207 -6.03 6.48 -17.84
CA SER A 207 -6.86 7.35 -18.68
C SER A 207 -6.12 7.99 -19.86
N ARG A 208 -4.78 7.90 -19.89
CA ARG A 208 -3.93 8.34 -21.02
C ARG A 208 -3.54 7.20 -21.95
N GLY A 209 -4.04 5.98 -21.73
CA GLY A 209 -3.65 4.78 -22.48
C GLY A 209 -2.18 4.41 -22.28
N LYS A 210 -1.58 4.79 -21.15
CA LYS A 210 -0.16 4.54 -20.85
C LYS A 210 0.07 3.32 -19.94
N LEU A 211 -1.01 2.74 -19.42
CA LEU A 211 -0.91 1.55 -18.59
C LEU A 211 -0.89 0.30 -19.49
N PRO A 212 0.02 -0.66 -19.27
CA PRO A 212 0.00 -1.95 -19.93
C PRO A 212 -1.33 -2.71 -19.72
N LEU A 213 -1.58 -3.71 -20.56
CA LEU A 213 -2.72 -4.62 -20.41
C LEU A 213 -2.67 -5.35 -19.07
N LEU A 214 -3.82 -5.68 -18.50
CA LEU A 214 -3.96 -6.34 -17.21
C LEU A 214 -3.10 -7.61 -17.10
N ARG A 215 -3.06 -8.43 -18.16
CA ARG A 215 -2.22 -9.65 -18.18
C ARG A 215 -0.75 -9.36 -17.93
N GLU A 216 -0.23 -8.27 -18.50
CA GLU A 216 1.16 -7.84 -18.31
C GLU A 216 1.37 -7.30 -16.89
N LEU A 217 0.40 -6.56 -16.35
CA LEU A 217 0.43 -6.07 -14.98
C LEU A 217 0.45 -7.20 -13.94
N LEU A 218 -0.22 -8.31 -14.22
CA LEU A 218 -0.26 -9.51 -13.37
C LEU A 218 0.99 -10.39 -13.48
N GLY A 219 1.92 -10.06 -14.38
CA GLY A 219 3.20 -10.72 -14.57
C GLY A 219 4.04 -10.80 -13.30
N ARG A 220 4.99 -11.76 -13.25
CA ARG A 220 5.97 -11.83 -12.16
C ARG A 220 6.89 -10.62 -12.17
N ASP A 221 7.46 -10.31 -13.33
CA ASP A 221 8.34 -9.16 -13.58
C ASP A 221 7.52 -8.00 -14.16
N SER A 222 6.46 -7.64 -13.45
CA SER A 222 5.50 -6.64 -13.90
C SER A 222 6.10 -5.23 -13.99
N ALA A 223 5.70 -4.49 -15.03
CA ALA A 223 5.97 -3.04 -15.17
C ALA A 223 5.40 -2.20 -14.02
N VAL A 224 4.55 -2.79 -13.17
CA VAL A 224 4.11 -2.19 -11.89
C VAL A 224 5.29 -1.83 -10.98
N THR A 225 6.45 -2.46 -11.16
CA THR A 225 7.69 -2.08 -10.44
C THR A 225 8.15 -0.65 -10.78
N GLU A 226 7.92 -0.16 -11.99
CA GLU A 226 8.20 1.23 -12.40
C GLU A 226 7.14 2.22 -11.89
N HIS A 227 5.96 1.71 -11.53
CA HIS A 227 4.81 2.49 -11.07
C HIS A 227 4.20 1.89 -9.80
N PRO A 228 4.83 2.07 -8.62
CA PRO A 228 4.42 1.44 -7.36
C PRO A 228 2.95 1.66 -6.96
N TYR A 229 2.38 2.82 -7.33
CA TYR A 229 0.97 3.14 -7.09
C TYR A 229 -0.01 2.16 -7.77
N VAL A 230 0.37 1.57 -8.91
CA VAL A 230 -0.46 0.59 -9.63
C VAL A 230 -0.62 -0.68 -8.79
N ALA A 231 0.39 -1.07 -8.02
CA ALA A 231 0.32 -2.27 -7.19
C ALA A 231 -0.80 -2.20 -6.15
N GLY A 232 -0.95 -1.06 -5.48
CA GLY A 232 -1.99 -0.84 -4.49
C GLY A 232 -3.39 -0.94 -5.09
N VAL A 233 -3.59 -0.33 -6.26
CA VAL A 233 -4.87 -0.38 -6.99
C VAL A 233 -5.16 -1.77 -7.55
N LEU A 234 -4.14 -2.47 -8.06
CA LEU A 234 -4.28 -3.82 -8.59
C LEU A 234 -4.67 -4.82 -7.50
N ILE A 235 -4.05 -4.74 -6.31
CA ILE A 235 -4.49 -5.53 -5.15
C ILE A 235 -5.89 -5.12 -4.69
N GLY A 236 -6.22 -3.82 -4.77
CA GLY A 236 -7.58 -3.26 -4.64
C GLY A 236 -8.59 -4.05 -5.47
N PHE A 237 -8.42 -3.99 -6.78
CA PHE A 237 -9.21 -4.68 -7.79
C PHE A 237 -9.34 -6.17 -7.53
N LEU A 238 -8.22 -6.85 -7.25
CA LEU A 238 -8.24 -8.30 -6.99
C LEU A 238 -9.09 -8.64 -5.76
N ALA A 239 -9.01 -7.89 -4.67
CA ALA A 239 -9.86 -8.21 -3.51
C ALA A 239 -11.34 -7.91 -3.75
N ASP A 240 -11.64 -6.90 -4.56
CA ASP A 240 -13.02 -6.49 -4.82
C ASP A 240 -13.69 -7.40 -5.88
N SER A 241 -12.87 -8.02 -6.74
CA SER A 241 -13.34 -8.90 -7.83
C SER A 241 -13.34 -10.38 -7.45
N LEU A 242 -12.46 -10.80 -6.53
CA LEU A 242 -12.37 -12.19 -6.11
C LEU A 242 -13.32 -12.50 -4.95
N PRO A 243 -13.77 -13.76 -4.81
CA PRO A 243 -14.56 -14.18 -3.66
C PRO A 243 -13.77 -14.03 -2.35
N ARG A 244 -14.47 -14.18 -1.23
CA ARG A 244 -13.87 -14.17 0.11
C ARG A 244 -12.67 -15.15 0.15
N HIS A 245 -11.54 -14.70 0.71
CA HIS A 245 -10.26 -15.42 0.71
C HIS A 245 -9.58 -15.60 -0.66
N GLY A 246 -10.04 -14.90 -1.71
CA GLY A 246 -9.44 -14.98 -3.04
C GLY A 246 -8.00 -14.47 -3.07
N LEU A 247 -7.68 -13.42 -2.32
CA LEU A 247 -6.31 -12.90 -2.25
C LEU A 247 -5.31 -13.90 -1.65
N SER A 248 -5.68 -14.70 -0.65
CA SER A 248 -4.76 -15.71 -0.12
C SER A 248 -4.46 -16.79 -1.17
N LYS A 249 -5.45 -17.17 -1.98
CA LYS A 249 -5.24 -18.06 -3.14
C LYS A 249 -4.29 -17.45 -4.17
N VAL A 250 -4.45 -16.15 -4.48
CA VAL A 250 -3.53 -15.43 -5.38
C VAL A 250 -2.09 -15.51 -4.85
N VAL A 251 -1.88 -15.20 -3.57
CA VAL A 251 -0.55 -15.29 -2.97
C VAL A 251 -0.01 -16.73 -3.01
N ALA A 252 -0.85 -17.74 -2.78
CA ALA A 252 -0.45 -19.15 -2.79
C ALA A 252 -0.02 -19.66 -4.19
N LEU A 253 -0.42 -18.99 -5.28
CA LEU A 253 0.10 -19.31 -6.63
C LEU A 253 1.63 -19.19 -6.71
N ALA A 254 2.24 -18.38 -5.84
CA ALA A 254 3.69 -18.24 -5.77
C ALA A 254 4.44 -19.52 -5.43
N VAL A 255 3.79 -20.45 -4.73
CA VAL A 255 4.37 -21.71 -4.27
C VAL A 255 3.72 -22.93 -4.93
N ALA A 256 2.83 -22.71 -5.90
CA ALA A 256 2.26 -23.78 -6.72
C ALA A 256 3.33 -24.45 -7.59
N GLU A 257 3.11 -25.70 -7.98
CA GLU A 257 4.07 -26.47 -8.79
C GLU A 257 4.39 -25.81 -10.14
N GLU A 258 3.39 -25.21 -10.78
CA GLU A 258 3.54 -24.50 -12.05
C GLU A 258 4.22 -23.12 -11.92
N GLY A 259 4.40 -22.64 -10.69
CA GLY A 259 4.88 -21.30 -10.39
C GLY A 259 3.88 -20.20 -10.71
N TRP A 260 4.36 -18.94 -10.63
CA TRP A 260 3.52 -17.77 -10.87
C TRP A 260 3.21 -17.59 -12.36
N ARG A 261 1.93 -17.65 -12.72
CA ARG A 261 1.44 -17.44 -14.09
C ARG A 261 0.23 -16.49 -14.11
N PRO A 262 0.24 -15.41 -14.91
CA PRO A 262 -0.91 -14.50 -15.03
C PRO A 262 -2.21 -15.22 -15.40
N GLU A 263 -2.14 -16.26 -16.23
CA GLU A 263 -3.28 -17.03 -16.69
C GLU A 263 -4.03 -17.69 -15.53
N ALA A 264 -3.29 -18.18 -14.51
CA ALA A 264 -3.89 -18.74 -13.31
C ALA A 264 -4.67 -17.68 -12.51
N LEU A 265 -4.19 -16.43 -12.50
CA LEU A 265 -4.91 -15.31 -11.87
C LEU A 265 -6.14 -14.90 -12.69
N LEU A 266 -6.03 -14.84 -14.02
CA LEU A 266 -7.15 -14.52 -14.90
C LEU A 266 -8.29 -15.53 -14.76
N ALA A 267 -7.95 -16.82 -14.70
CA ALA A 267 -8.93 -17.90 -14.46
C ALA A 267 -9.62 -17.81 -13.09
N MET A 268 -9.06 -17.09 -12.12
CA MET A 268 -9.73 -16.80 -10.84
C MET A 268 -10.72 -15.63 -10.94
N LEU A 269 -10.53 -14.72 -11.91
CA LEU A 269 -11.35 -13.52 -12.09
C LEU A 269 -12.55 -13.76 -13.01
N VAL A 270 -12.34 -14.52 -14.08
CA VAL A 270 -13.33 -14.79 -15.13
C VAL A 270 -13.36 -16.27 -15.44
N THR A 271 -14.55 -16.81 -15.66
CA THR A 271 -14.75 -18.16 -16.20
C THR A 271 -13.93 -18.33 -17.49
N ASP A 272 -13.21 -19.45 -17.61
CA ASP A 272 -12.30 -19.77 -18.72
C ASP A 272 -11.05 -18.87 -18.85
N GLY A 273 -10.88 -17.88 -17.97
CA GLY A 273 -9.68 -17.04 -17.91
C GLY A 273 -9.50 -16.14 -19.14
N ASP A 274 -10.58 -15.76 -19.83
CA ASP A 274 -10.53 -14.90 -21.02
C ASP A 274 -9.85 -13.54 -20.70
N PRO A 275 -8.66 -13.26 -21.29
CA PRO A 275 -7.94 -12.02 -21.03
C PRO A 275 -8.72 -10.76 -21.40
N LEU A 276 -9.55 -10.80 -22.45
CA LEU A 276 -10.31 -9.63 -22.90
C LEU A 276 -11.42 -9.29 -21.90
N VAL A 277 -12.13 -10.29 -21.41
CA VAL A 277 -13.18 -10.08 -20.40
C VAL A 277 -12.56 -9.57 -19.09
N ALA A 278 -11.41 -10.09 -18.70
CA ALA A 278 -10.69 -9.61 -17.53
C ALA A 278 -10.21 -8.15 -17.69
N GLU A 279 -9.76 -7.76 -18.88
CA GLU A 279 -9.40 -6.37 -19.20
C GLU A 279 -10.61 -5.44 -19.04
N LEU A 280 -11.78 -5.84 -19.57
CA LEU A 280 -13.02 -5.05 -19.44
C LEU A 280 -13.48 -4.92 -17.99
N LEU A 281 -13.24 -5.94 -17.15
CA LEU A 281 -13.50 -5.85 -15.70
C LEU A 281 -12.56 -4.85 -15.03
N TRP A 282 -11.28 -4.84 -15.40
CA TRP A 282 -10.31 -3.87 -14.92
C TRP A 282 -10.67 -2.44 -15.34
N ASP A 283 -11.04 -2.22 -16.61
CA ASP A 283 -11.50 -0.91 -17.08
C ASP A 283 -12.74 -0.44 -16.31
N ARG A 284 -13.71 -1.34 -16.08
CA ARG A 284 -14.90 -1.03 -15.28
C ARG A 284 -14.53 -0.67 -13.84
N TYR A 285 -13.53 -1.34 -13.26
CA TYR A 285 -13.01 -1.00 -11.94
C TYR A 285 -12.42 0.41 -11.93
N MET A 286 -11.59 0.76 -12.92
CA MET A 286 -11.00 2.09 -13.03
C MET A 286 -12.05 3.20 -13.23
N ILE A 287 -13.07 2.95 -14.06
CA ILE A 287 -14.18 3.90 -14.31
C ILE A 287 -15.01 4.11 -13.03
N SER A 288 -15.40 3.02 -12.37
CA SER A 288 -16.21 3.10 -11.15
C SER A 288 -15.45 3.69 -9.97
N GLY A 289 -14.14 3.43 -9.88
CA GLY A 289 -13.25 3.93 -8.84
C GLY A 289 -13.18 5.46 -8.76
N VAL A 290 -13.50 6.18 -9.84
CA VAL A 290 -13.58 7.66 -9.85
C VAL A 290 -14.57 8.19 -8.80
N ARG A 291 -15.59 7.40 -8.46
CA ARG A 291 -16.60 7.73 -7.46
C ARG A 291 -16.31 7.17 -6.08
N THR A 292 -15.25 6.39 -5.91
CA THR A 292 -14.90 5.81 -4.61
C THR A 292 -14.47 6.91 -3.64
N VAL A 293 -14.99 6.82 -2.41
CA VAL A 293 -14.64 7.70 -1.30
C VAL A 293 -13.70 6.93 -0.37
N PHE A 294 -12.39 7.09 -0.59
CA PHE A 294 -11.37 6.49 0.28
C PHE A 294 -11.29 7.19 1.63
N ILE A 295 -11.39 8.53 1.63
CA ILE A 295 -11.40 9.39 2.81
C ILE A 295 -12.55 10.39 2.65
N PRO A 296 -13.58 10.33 3.52
CA PRO A 296 -14.66 11.30 3.50
C PRO A 296 -14.14 12.71 3.77
N GLY A 297 -14.58 13.67 2.96
CA GLY A 297 -14.20 15.07 3.12
C GLY A 297 -12.79 15.41 2.65
N ALA A 298 -12.13 14.52 1.91
CA ALA A 298 -10.86 14.82 1.24
C ALA A 298 -11.06 15.16 -0.24
N THR A 299 -10.32 16.17 -0.71
CA THR A 299 -10.24 16.55 -2.13
C THR A 299 -8.79 16.64 -2.54
N THR A 300 -8.40 15.82 -3.50
CA THR A 300 -7.04 15.84 -4.05
C THR A 300 -6.98 16.62 -5.36
N LEU A 301 -5.77 17.01 -5.76
CA LEU A 301 -5.54 17.56 -7.10
C LEU A 301 -5.98 16.59 -8.21
N GLY A 302 -5.81 15.28 -8.01
CA GLY A 302 -6.26 14.26 -8.96
C GLY A 302 -7.79 14.26 -9.15
N MET A 303 -8.56 14.44 -8.08
CA MET A 303 -10.02 14.60 -8.17
C MET A 303 -10.42 15.85 -8.95
N LEU A 304 -9.77 17.00 -8.68
CA LEU A 304 -10.04 18.24 -9.41
C LEU A 304 -9.70 18.10 -10.91
N GLN A 305 -8.59 17.44 -11.25
CA GLN A 305 -8.22 17.16 -12.64
C GLN A 305 -9.24 16.25 -13.34
N ARG A 306 -9.71 15.19 -12.66
CA ARG A 306 -10.79 14.34 -13.20
C ARG A 306 -12.09 15.11 -13.40
N PHE A 307 -12.43 15.98 -12.46
CA PHE A 307 -13.60 16.84 -12.59
C PHE A 307 -13.48 17.77 -13.81
N CYS A 308 -12.31 18.38 -14.04
CA CYS A 308 -12.06 19.18 -15.23
C CYS A 308 -12.25 18.38 -16.52
N ASN A 309 -11.78 17.12 -16.55
CA ASN A 309 -11.96 16.23 -17.69
C ASN A 309 -13.42 15.80 -17.88
N GLN A 310 -14.26 15.92 -16.86
CA GLN A 310 -15.70 15.71 -16.95
C GLN A 310 -16.46 16.96 -17.40
N LEU A 311 -15.86 18.15 -17.45
CA LEU A 311 -16.59 19.37 -17.87
C LEU A 311 -17.05 19.36 -19.33
N PRO A 312 -16.26 18.85 -20.31
CA PRO A 312 -16.73 18.75 -21.69
C PRO A 312 -18.05 17.97 -21.78
N ALA A 313 -19.00 18.54 -22.51
CA ALA A 313 -20.32 17.99 -22.71
C ALA A 313 -20.37 17.27 -24.07
N PHE A 314 -20.80 16.01 -24.06
CA PHE A 314 -20.93 15.19 -25.25
C PHE A 314 -22.41 15.03 -25.54
N PRO A 315 -22.89 15.45 -26.71
CA PRO A 315 -24.27 15.23 -27.05
C PRO A 315 -24.48 13.74 -27.36
N LEU A 316 -25.42 13.12 -26.66
CA LEU A 316 -25.85 11.73 -26.90
C LEU A 316 -27.16 11.66 -27.69
N GLU A 317 -27.77 12.82 -27.95
CA GLU A 317 -29.07 12.93 -28.61
C GLU A 317 -28.95 12.73 -30.13
N PRO A 318 -29.87 11.98 -30.76
CA PRO A 318 -29.98 11.89 -32.21
C PRO A 318 -30.12 13.28 -32.86
N GLY A 319 -29.31 13.54 -33.89
CA GLY A 319 -29.33 14.81 -34.63
C GLY A 319 -28.43 15.91 -34.04
N ALA A 320 -27.77 15.66 -32.90
CA ALA A 320 -26.77 16.57 -32.40
C ALA A 320 -25.47 16.49 -33.22
N PRO A 321 -24.82 17.63 -33.53
CA PRO A 321 -23.61 17.64 -34.33
C PRO A 321 -22.45 17.00 -33.57
N MET A 322 -21.93 15.91 -34.11
CA MET A 322 -20.71 15.28 -33.63
C MET A 322 -19.51 16.10 -34.06
N ARG A 323 -18.65 16.49 -33.11
CA ARG A 323 -17.45 17.27 -33.45
C ARG A 323 -16.41 16.43 -34.16
N ARG A 324 -15.56 17.11 -34.95
CA ARG A 324 -14.34 16.51 -35.49
C ARG A 324 -13.48 15.98 -34.34
N ASN A 325 -12.89 14.81 -34.53
CA ASN A 325 -12.05 14.11 -33.54
C ASN A 325 -12.78 13.70 -32.25
N TRP A 326 -14.11 13.60 -32.27
CA TRP A 326 -14.91 13.12 -31.13
C TRP A 326 -14.68 13.94 -29.85
N CYS A 327 -14.35 15.22 -29.96
CA CYS A 327 -14.16 16.09 -28.80
C CYS A 327 -15.50 16.61 -28.25
N GLY A 328 -15.60 16.69 -26.92
CA GLY A 328 -16.76 17.29 -26.25
C GLY A 328 -16.79 18.82 -26.41
N TYR A 329 -17.97 19.40 -26.24
CA TYR A 329 -18.16 20.86 -26.20
C TYR A 329 -17.72 21.39 -24.85
N ARG A 330 -16.82 22.37 -24.85
CA ARG A 330 -16.38 23.05 -23.61
C ARG A 330 -17.48 23.99 -23.10
N PRO A 331 -17.53 24.27 -21.79
CA PRO A 331 -18.51 25.19 -21.21
C PRO A 331 -18.62 26.54 -21.96
N GLU A 332 -17.51 27.13 -22.37
CA GLU A 332 -17.48 28.43 -23.06
C GLU A 332 -18.10 28.35 -24.47
N GLU A 333 -18.01 27.19 -25.12
CA GLU A 333 -18.59 26.96 -26.44
C GLU A 333 -20.12 26.84 -26.37
N LEU A 334 -20.64 26.28 -25.27
CA LEU A 334 -22.08 26.13 -25.06
C LEU A 334 -22.79 27.48 -24.98
N LEU A 335 -22.10 28.54 -24.53
CA LEU A 335 -22.65 29.90 -24.53
C LEU A 335 -23.03 30.38 -25.93
N ARG A 336 -22.35 29.90 -26.98
CA ARG A 336 -22.55 30.33 -28.38
C ARG A 336 -23.61 29.51 -29.12
N LEU A 337 -24.02 28.36 -28.57
CA LEU A 337 -24.96 27.43 -29.20
C LEU A 337 -26.39 27.70 -28.74
N ASP A 338 -26.87 28.91 -29.02
CA ASP A 338 -28.18 29.35 -28.57
C ASP A 338 -29.34 28.68 -29.33
N ASN A 339 -30.48 28.53 -28.66
CA ASN A 339 -31.74 27.99 -29.21
C ASN A 339 -31.67 26.57 -29.82
N GLN A 340 -30.67 25.78 -29.44
CA GLN A 340 -30.53 24.38 -29.86
C GLN A 340 -31.18 23.44 -28.83
N PRO A 341 -32.24 22.68 -29.15
CA PRO A 341 -32.95 21.83 -28.18
C PRO A 341 -32.04 20.76 -27.53
N TRP A 342 -31.13 20.18 -28.31
CA TRP A 342 -30.19 19.18 -27.83
C TRP A 342 -29.20 19.74 -26.79
N VAL A 343 -28.89 21.05 -26.83
CA VAL A 343 -28.00 21.70 -25.86
C VAL A 343 -28.65 21.74 -24.49
N SER A 344 -29.95 22.10 -24.44
CA SER A 344 -30.69 22.17 -23.19
C SER A 344 -30.83 20.80 -22.53
N HIS A 345 -31.10 19.76 -23.32
CA HIS A 345 -31.21 18.39 -22.82
C HIS A 345 -29.87 17.84 -22.30
N MET A 346 -28.80 18.01 -23.07
CA MET A 346 -27.45 17.60 -22.65
C MET A 346 -27.02 18.35 -21.38
N ALA A 347 -27.30 19.65 -21.26
CA ALA A 347 -26.95 20.44 -20.09
C ALA A 347 -27.69 19.97 -18.82
N SER A 348 -28.95 19.57 -18.93
CA SER A 348 -29.71 19.05 -17.78
C SER A 348 -29.16 17.70 -17.29
N GLN A 349 -28.81 16.79 -18.20
CA GLN A 349 -28.13 15.54 -17.85
C GLN A 349 -26.77 15.79 -17.20
N LYS A 350 -26.05 16.81 -17.66
CA LYS A 350 -24.73 17.17 -17.13
C LYS A 350 -24.75 17.56 -15.67
N VAL A 351 -25.79 18.26 -15.22
CA VAL A 351 -25.94 18.69 -13.81
C VAL A 351 -25.86 17.48 -12.87
N ALA A 352 -26.64 16.44 -13.12
CA ALA A 352 -26.65 15.25 -12.27
C ALA A 352 -25.29 14.53 -12.27
N GLN A 353 -24.60 14.50 -13.42
CA GLN A 353 -23.24 13.95 -13.51
C GLN A 353 -22.25 14.73 -12.64
N LEU A 354 -22.30 16.06 -12.68
CA LEU A 354 -21.40 16.91 -11.90
C LEU A 354 -21.69 16.81 -10.40
N GLU A 355 -22.95 16.84 -10.00
CA GLU A 355 -23.34 16.72 -8.59
C GLU A 355 -22.88 15.40 -7.97
N ALA A 356 -22.92 14.32 -8.75
CA ALA A 356 -22.37 13.03 -8.31
C ALA A 356 -20.86 13.08 -8.01
N ALA A 357 -20.09 13.98 -8.65
CA ALA A 357 -18.66 14.13 -8.40
C ALA A 357 -18.34 14.77 -7.04
N ALA A 358 -19.29 15.49 -6.43
CA ALA A 358 -19.13 16.13 -5.13
C ALA A 358 -19.42 15.21 -3.93
N ILE A 359 -20.00 14.02 -4.16
CA ILE A 359 -20.40 13.11 -3.09
C ILE A 359 -19.17 12.66 -2.29
N GLY A 360 -19.24 12.84 -0.97
CA GLY A 360 -18.18 12.47 -0.03
C GLY A 360 -16.94 13.36 -0.09
N ARG A 361 -16.99 14.51 -0.78
CA ARG A 361 -15.87 15.47 -0.92
C ARG A 361 -15.99 16.65 0.04
N ASP A 362 -14.90 17.40 0.17
CA ASP A 362 -14.79 18.56 1.05
C ASP A 362 -15.70 19.73 0.62
N ALA A 363 -15.65 20.84 1.37
CA ALA A 363 -16.42 22.04 1.03
C ALA A 363 -15.94 22.69 -0.29
N THR A 364 -14.64 22.64 -0.56
CA THR A 364 -14.01 23.23 -1.76
C THR A 364 -14.54 22.59 -3.04
N MET A 365 -14.48 21.26 -3.14
CA MET A 365 -14.99 20.51 -4.30
C MET A 365 -16.49 20.62 -4.45
N ARG A 366 -17.24 20.56 -3.33
CA ARG A 366 -18.69 20.80 -3.35
C ARG A 366 -19.03 22.16 -3.95
N ARG A 367 -18.27 23.20 -3.59
CA ARG A 367 -18.47 24.54 -4.13
C ARG A 367 -18.16 24.64 -5.62
N VAL A 368 -17.03 24.08 -6.06
CA VAL A 368 -16.66 24.01 -7.48
C VAL A 368 -17.76 23.34 -8.31
N VAL A 369 -18.23 22.18 -7.85
CA VAL A 369 -19.30 21.43 -8.52
C VAL A 369 -20.60 22.23 -8.55
N GLN A 370 -20.98 22.88 -7.44
CA GLN A 370 -22.19 23.68 -7.35
C GLN A 370 -22.16 24.86 -8.33
N ASP A 371 -21.04 25.59 -8.42
CA ASP A 371 -20.91 26.73 -9.33
C ASP A 371 -21.03 26.29 -10.81
N TYR A 372 -20.40 25.17 -11.19
CA TYR A 372 -20.58 24.61 -12.54
C TYR A 372 -21.99 24.05 -12.78
N ALA A 373 -22.62 23.44 -11.78
CA ALA A 373 -24.00 22.96 -11.88
C ALA A 373 -24.98 24.12 -12.11
N LEU A 374 -24.78 25.26 -11.46
CA LEU A 374 -25.56 26.49 -11.72
C LEU A 374 -25.39 26.97 -13.16
N PHE A 375 -24.16 26.98 -13.68
CA PHE A 375 -23.90 27.27 -15.09
C PHE A 375 -24.69 26.33 -16.03
N PHE A 376 -24.58 25.01 -15.85
CA PHE A 376 -25.28 24.07 -16.72
C PHE A 376 -26.82 24.14 -16.58
N ARG A 377 -27.34 24.46 -15.39
CA ARG A 377 -28.78 24.75 -15.21
C ARG A 377 -29.22 25.97 -16.01
N ALA A 378 -28.42 27.03 -16.05
CA ALA A 378 -28.71 28.21 -16.85
C ALA A 378 -28.65 27.93 -18.36
N ILE A 379 -27.76 27.04 -18.82
CA ILE A 379 -27.76 26.56 -20.22
C ILE A 379 -29.00 25.72 -20.52
N ALA A 380 -29.45 24.89 -19.57
CA ALA A 380 -30.61 24.02 -19.74
C ALA A 380 -31.92 24.81 -19.89
N VAL A 381 -32.05 25.95 -19.21
CA VAL A 381 -33.29 26.75 -19.17
C VAL A 381 -33.14 28.06 -19.95
N PRO A 382 -33.80 28.23 -21.11
CA PRO A 382 -33.64 29.42 -21.96
C PRO A 382 -33.85 30.75 -21.23
N ALA A 383 -34.83 30.82 -20.31
CA ALA A 383 -35.15 32.03 -19.56
C ALA A 383 -34.00 32.52 -18.65
N VAL A 384 -33.11 31.63 -18.20
CA VAL A 384 -32.01 31.94 -17.27
C VAL A 384 -30.66 32.03 -18.00
N ARG A 385 -30.61 31.63 -19.27
CA ARG A 385 -29.40 31.62 -20.10
C ARG A 385 -28.63 32.94 -20.16
N PRO A 386 -29.25 34.14 -20.13
CA PRO A 386 -28.50 35.40 -20.09
C PRO A 386 -27.52 35.50 -18.91
N GLN A 387 -27.75 34.77 -17.82
CA GLN A 387 -26.87 34.74 -16.65
C GLN A 387 -25.70 33.74 -16.78
N ALA A 388 -25.73 32.83 -17.77
CA ALA A 388 -24.79 31.72 -17.88
C ALA A 388 -23.33 32.16 -17.98
N ALA A 389 -23.05 33.26 -18.69
CA ALA A 389 -21.68 33.77 -18.83
C ALA A 389 -21.06 34.18 -17.47
N GLY A 390 -21.82 34.87 -16.63
CA GLY A 390 -21.36 35.28 -15.29
C GLY A 390 -21.22 34.08 -14.33
N LEU A 391 -22.11 33.10 -14.44
CA LEU A 391 -22.03 31.86 -13.67
C LEU A 391 -20.78 31.05 -14.05
N LEU A 392 -20.45 30.96 -15.34
CA LEU A 392 -19.22 30.30 -15.80
C LEU A 392 -17.97 30.99 -15.25
N GLN A 393 -17.90 32.32 -15.33
CA GLN A 393 -16.77 33.08 -14.79
C GLN A 393 -16.58 32.85 -13.28
N THR A 394 -17.69 32.76 -12.54
CA THR A 394 -17.67 32.43 -11.10
C THR A 394 -17.10 31.03 -10.90
N ALA A 395 -17.62 30.04 -11.63
CA ALA A 395 -17.18 28.64 -11.53
C ALA A 395 -15.68 28.46 -11.86
N GLU A 396 -15.18 29.11 -12.92
CA GLU A 396 -13.77 29.10 -13.28
C GLU A 396 -12.87 29.76 -12.21
N THR A 397 -13.36 30.80 -11.54
CA THR A 397 -12.63 31.48 -10.48
C THR A 397 -12.53 30.58 -9.24
N THR A 398 -13.64 29.95 -8.84
CA THR A 398 -13.66 28.96 -7.76
C THR A 398 -12.73 27.78 -8.06
N LEU A 399 -12.77 27.24 -9.28
CA LEU A 399 -11.90 26.13 -9.68
C LEU A 399 -10.42 26.51 -9.62
N ARG A 400 -10.04 27.68 -10.15
CA ARG A 400 -8.65 28.17 -10.09
C ARG A 400 -8.16 28.34 -8.66
N TRP A 401 -9.01 28.83 -7.76
CA TRP A 401 -8.70 28.93 -6.33
C TRP A 401 -8.51 27.54 -5.70
N ALA A 402 -9.43 26.60 -5.96
CA ALA A 402 -9.37 25.23 -5.45
C ALA A 402 -8.11 24.49 -5.90
N VAL A 403 -7.72 24.63 -7.17
CA VAL A 403 -6.49 24.02 -7.70
C VAL A 403 -5.25 24.59 -7.02
N ARG A 404 -5.20 25.91 -6.77
CA ARG A 404 -4.08 26.53 -6.05
C ARG A 404 -3.96 26.04 -4.61
N GLN A 405 -5.08 25.91 -3.91
CA GLN A 405 -5.12 25.34 -2.56
C GLN A 405 -4.60 23.90 -2.54
N ALA A 406 -5.12 23.04 -3.42
CA ALA A 406 -4.70 21.64 -3.50
C ALA A 406 -3.22 21.46 -3.87
N ILE A 407 -2.65 22.36 -4.69
CA ILE A 407 -1.21 22.37 -4.99
C ILE A 407 -0.41 22.77 -3.74
N SER A 408 -0.84 23.81 -3.03
CA SER A 408 -0.18 24.28 -1.81
C SER A 408 -0.18 23.23 -0.70
N GLU A 409 -1.29 22.53 -0.51
CA GLU A 409 -1.41 21.44 0.47
C GLU A 409 -0.56 20.23 0.06
N LYS A 410 -0.54 19.88 -1.24
CA LYS A 410 0.35 18.82 -1.75
C LYS A 410 1.83 19.13 -1.54
N MET A 411 2.24 20.40 -1.66
CA MET A 411 3.62 20.83 -1.37
C MET A 411 3.98 20.73 0.12
N LEU A 412 3.01 20.72 1.03
CA LEU A 412 3.23 20.51 2.47
C LEU A 412 3.29 19.02 2.85
N THR A 413 2.77 18.12 2.00
CA THR A 413 2.74 16.67 2.24
C THR A 413 3.77 15.86 1.44
N VAL A 414 4.40 16.47 0.43
CA VAL A 414 5.57 15.88 -0.24
C VAL A 414 6.78 16.24 0.60
N PRO A 415 7.56 15.27 1.15
CA PRO A 415 8.85 15.59 1.73
C PRO A 415 9.64 16.35 0.67
N LEU A 416 10.11 17.54 1.01
CA LEU A 416 11.12 18.21 0.21
C LEU A 416 12.33 17.26 0.18
N GLU A 417 12.47 16.51 -0.92
CA GLU A 417 13.72 15.81 -1.25
C GLU A 417 14.87 16.81 -1.41
#